data_AF-A0A954KY55-F1
#
_entry.id   AF-A0A954KY55-F1
#
_cell.length_a   1.000
_cell.length_b   1.000
_cell.length_c   1.000
_cell.angle_alpha   90.00
_cell.angle_beta   90.00
_cell.angle_gamma   90.00
#
_symmetry.space_group_name_H-M   'P 1'
#
loop_
_entity.id
_entity.type
_entity.pdbx_description
1 polymer ?
#
loop_
_entity_poly.entity_id
_entity_poly.type
_entity_poly.pdbx_seq_one_letter_code
_entity_poly.pdbx_strand_id
1 'polypeptide(L)'
;SWIKEIRIAEGIELAEPVVMDNSALAFSRPLKIIGEGNNPPVFNPKDDQPALVLRVSEQFRLENVRLQGKGRPYVVELQGYMMGTVLNRVVIDGIEQIGVSAKGVQGLSGQRLTFEDCRFVLTSSSAQGMVFSTEALKDTSEITIQRCRFIGPGKAALSFEGATQSVLVRENIFEQLSTGASFSGKDVVQSGFHFLNNTFHKCETGIGFRNGISPYHEKISFSQNLFTEQSGPEVSKGSGEVDVAKLSSAMPPVRYNWTDRSGGGSDELDIFSSDGRLGMPKLTFVSADPESPDYLKPQLQELKSAVKEPVGGLNFIGARSP
;
A
#
# COMPACT_ATOMS: atom_id res chain seq x y z
N SER A 1 9.73 29.09 -5.00
CA SER A 1 10.43 28.55 -3.82
C SER A 1 11.51 27.61 -4.31
N TRP A 2 12.78 27.81 -3.92
CA TRP A 2 13.89 26.95 -4.38
C TRP A 2 13.88 25.65 -3.57
N ILE A 3 13.65 24.52 -4.24
CA ILE A 3 13.80 23.19 -3.64
C ILE A 3 15.29 22.96 -3.42
N LYS A 4 15.69 22.59 -2.20
CA LYS A 4 17.06 22.10 -1.97
C LYS A 4 17.14 20.69 -2.54
N GLU A 5 18.12 20.42 -3.39
CA GLU A 5 18.34 19.10 -3.98
C GLU A 5 19.65 18.51 -3.47
N ILE A 6 19.62 17.25 -3.06
CA ILE A 6 20.78 16.43 -2.67
C ILE A 6 20.82 15.23 -3.60
N ARG A 7 21.95 15.04 -4.26
CA ARG A 7 22.22 13.90 -5.13
C ARG A 7 23.24 12.98 -4.48
N ILE A 8 22.97 11.69 -4.53
CA ILE A 8 23.76 10.66 -3.88
C ILE A 8 24.23 9.70 -4.96
N ALA A 9 25.55 9.51 -5.07
CA ALA A 9 26.14 8.65 -6.08
C ALA A 9 25.63 7.20 -5.99
N GLU A 10 25.59 6.50 -7.12
CA GLU A 10 25.13 5.12 -7.20
C GLU A 10 26.06 4.16 -6.44
N GLY A 11 25.51 3.10 -5.87
CA GLY A 11 26.24 2.00 -5.24
C GLY A 11 26.93 2.33 -3.91
N ILE A 12 26.77 3.53 -3.37
CA ILE A 12 27.31 3.86 -2.06
C ILE A 12 26.41 3.35 -0.94
N GLU A 13 27.03 2.94 0.16
CA GLU A 13 26.34 2.61 1.40
C GLU A 13 26.55 3.74 2.42
N LEU A 14 25.47 4.22 3.01
CA LEU A 14 25.44 5.30 4.00
C LEU A 14 25.08 4.70 5.36
N ALA A 15 25.93 4.94 6.35
CA ALA A 15 25.74 4.45 7.71
C ALA A 15 24.92 5.43 8.58
N GLU A 16 24.53 6.57 8.02
CA GLU A 16 23.73 7.58 8.68
C GLU A 16 22.27 7.51 8.20
N PRO A 17 21.30 7.70 9.10
CA PRO A 17 19.90 7.80 8.71
C PRO A 17 19.59 9.15 8.07
N VAL A 18 18.54 9.20 7.25
CA VAL A 18 17.93 10.47 6.85
C VAL A 18 16.94 10.90 7.92
N VAL A 19 17.24 12.00 8.60
CA VAL A 19 16.36 12.55 9.64
C VAL A 19 15.91 13.95 9.23
N MET A 20 14.60 14.13 9.10
CA MET A 20 13.96 15.43 9.03
C MET A 20 12.94 15.53 10.16
N ASP A 21 13.29 16.34 11.16
CA ASP A 21 12.43 16.60 12.30
C ASP A 21 12.12 18.09 12.38
N ASN A 22 10.85 18.39 12.13
CA ASN A 22 10.31 19.74 12.20
C ASN A 22 9.18 19.84 13.25
N SER A 23 9.23 18.98 14.27
CA SER A 23 8.29 19.01 15.40
C SER A 23 8.30 20.35 16.17
N ALA A 24 9.40 21.10 16.10
CA ALA A 24 9.51 22.46 16.65
C ALA A 24 8.79 23.53 15.81
N LEU A 25 8.10 23.15 14.73
CA LEU A 25 7.36 24.04 13.82
C LEU A 25 8.25 25.14 13.20
N ALA A 26 9.53 24.85 12.96
CA ALA A 26 10.33 25.68 12.08
C ALA A 26 9.76 25.56 10.65
N PHE A 27 9.97 26.54 9.77
CA PHE A 27 9.52 26.36 8.39
C PHE A 27 10.38 25.28 7.71
N SER A 28 9.82 24.10 7.44
CA SER A 28 10.51 23.11 6.62
C SER A 28 10.57 23.64 5.18
N ARG A 29 11.79 23.73 4.63
CA ARG A 29 11.97 24.04 3.21
C ARG A 29 11.78 22.74 2.43
N PRO A 30 11.14 22.78 1.25
CA PRO A 30 11.08 21.62 0.37
C PRO A 30 12.47 21.05 0.12
N LEU A 31 12.63 19.75 0.35
CA LEU A 31 13.89 19.03 0.19
C LEU A 31 13.68 17.83 -0.72
N LYS A 32 14.58 17.65 -1.66
CA LYS A 32 14.64 16.48 -2.55
C LYS A 32 15.97 15.75 -2.35
N ILE A 33 15.90 14.46 -2.10
CA ILE A 33 17.05 13.55 -2.04
C ILE A 33 16.88 12.52 -3.15
N ILE A 34 17.90 12.37 -4.01
CA ILE A 34 17.86 11.48 -5.18
C ILE A 34 19.11 10.60 -5.19
N GLY A 35 18.92 9.29 -5.26
CA GLY A 35 19.98 8.37 -5.65
C GLY A 35 20.20 8.36 -7.16
N GLU A 36 21.44 8.41 -7.58
CA GLU A 36 21.81 8.39 -9.00
C GLU A 36 21.99 6.96 -9.53
N GLY A 37 22.01 6.82 -10.85
CA GLY A 37 22.28 5.56 -11.52
C GLY A 37 21.21 4.47 -11.34
N ASN A 38 21.58 3.26 -11.77
CA ASN A 38 20.71 2.07 -11.71
C ASN A 38 20.99 1.23 -10.46
N ASN A 39 22.10 1.46 -9.78
CA ASN A 39 22.42 0.85 -8.50
C ASN A 39 22.15 1.86 -7.37
N PRO A 40 20.92 1.92 -6.82
CA PRO A 40 20.55 2.97 -5.88
C PRO A 40 21.43 2.94 -4.62
N PRO A 41 21.77 4.11 -4.04
CA PRO A 41 22.47 4.17 -2.76
C PRO A 41 21.65 3.49 -1.66
N VAL A 42 22.36 2.89 -0.70
CA VAL A 42 21.78 2.11 0.38
C VAL A 42 21.94 2.86 1.70
N PHE A 43 20.82 3.14 2.38
CA PHE A 43 20.83 3.62 3.77
C PHE A 43 20.77 2.43 4.71
N ASN A 44 21.84 2.22 5.46
CA ASN A 44 22.01 1.12 6.40
C ASN A 44 22.60 1.63 7.73
N PRO A 45 21.83 2.41 8.51
CA PRO A 45 22.32 2.96 9.76
C PRO A 45 22.61 1.88 10.81
N LYS A 46 23.57 2.13 11.70
CA LYS A 46 23.86 1.20 12.80
C LYS A 46 22.80 1.27 13.90
N ASP A 47 22.88 0.33 14.84
CA ASP A 47 22.22 0.38 16.15
C ASP A 47 20.69 0.48 16.11
N ASP A 48 20.02 -0.44 15.42
CA ASP A 48 18.55 -0.59 15.30
C ASP A 48 17.74 0.65 14.84
N GLN A 49 18.43 1.74 14.47
CA GLN A 49 17.81 2.98 14.05
C GLN A 49 17.07 2.84 12.71
N PRO A 50 15.94 3.55 12.53
CA PRO A 50 15.28 3.66 11.24
C PRO A 50 16.20 4.32 10.20
N ALA A 51 16.14 3.85 8.95
CA ALA A 51 16.88 4.44 7.84
C ALA A 51 16.34 5.81 7.42
N LEU A 52 15.05 6.05 7.67
CA LEU A 52 14.37 7.32 7.38
C LEU A 52 13.45 7.69 8.54
N VAL A 53 13.60 8.90 9.04
CA VAL A 53 12.71 9.50 10.05
C VAL A 53 12.21 10.83 9.53
N LEU A 54 10.89 10.94 9.32
CA LEU A 54 10.22 12.18 8.95
C LEU A 54 9.20 12.54 10.02
N ARG A 55 9.36 13.72 10.64
CA ARG A 55 8.40 14.30 11.58
C ARG A 55 8.03 15.69 11.12
N VAL A 56 6.75 15.90 10.81
CA VAL A 56 6.22 17.19 10.31
C VAL A 56 6.98 17.65 9.07
N SER A 57 7.04 16.81 8.04
CA SER A 57 7.83 17.04 6.84
C SER A 57 6.93 17.37 5.66
N GLU A 58 6.99 18.61 5.18
CA GLU A 58 6.20 19.06 4.02
C GLU A 58 7.06 19.10 2.75
N GLN A 59 6.48 18.65 1.64
CA GLN A 59 7.10 18.68 0.31
C GLN A 59 8.48 17.99 0.26
N PHE A 60 8.69 16.98 1.11
CA PHE A 60 9.89 16.16 1.08
C PHE A 60 9.81 15.12 -0.02
N ARG A 61 10.91 14.89 -0.73
CA ARG A 61 11.00 13.89 -1.78
C ARG A 61 12.22 13.00 -1.57
N LEU A 62 11.99 11.70 -1.53
CA LEU A 62 13.05 10.69 -1.55
C LEU A 62 12.86 9.82 -2.79
N GLU A 63 13.87 9.80 -3.66
CA GLU A 63 13.78 9.13 -4.96
C GLU A 63 14.96 8.19 -5.22
N ASN A 64 14.66 6.98 -5.71
CA ASN A 64 15.67 6.00 -6.19
C ASN A 64 16.72 5.65 -5.12
N VAL A 65 16.27 5.15 -3.96
CA VAL A 65 17.17 4.72 -2.86
C VAL A 65 16.75 3.37 -2.32
N ARG A 66 17.67 2.67 -1.66
CA ARG A 66 17.38 1.46 -0.88
C ARG A 66 17.52 1.73 0.61
N LEU A 67 16.57 1.23 1.39
CA LEU A 67 16.56 1.32 2.85
C LEU A 67 16.67 -0.10 3.42
N GLN A 68 17.69 -0.36 4.24
CA GLN A 68 17.93 -1.68 4.81
C GLN A 68 17.12 -1.90 6.09
N GLY A 69 16.33 -2.98 6.14
CA GLY A 69 15.43 -3.28 7.24
C GLY A 69 15.91 -4.34 8.24
N LYS A 70 16.89 -5.16 7.86
CA LYS A 70 17.38 -6.27 8.71
C LYS A 70 17.75 -5.80 10.11
N GLY A 71 17.26 -6.49 11.14
CA GLY A 71 17.57 -6.20 12.54
C GLY A 71 16.93 -4.94 13.10
N ARG A 72 15.96 -4.33 12.43
CA ARG A 72 15.29 -3.10 12.88
C ARG A 72 13.82 -3.35 13.26
N PRO A 73 13.30 -2.66 14.29
CA PRO A 73 11.87 -2.72 14.61
C PRO A 73 11.02 -2.07 13.52
N TYR A 74 11.49 -0.98 12.94
CA TYR A 74 10.91 -0.38 11.74
C TYR A 74 11.96 0.31 10.88
N VAL A 75 11.79 0.29 9.55
CA VAL A 75 12.77 0.86 8.61
C VAL A 75 12.54 2.35 8.38
N VAL A 76 11.28 2.77 8.35
CA VAL A 76 10.85 4.15 8.14
C VAL A 76 9.90 4.58 9.25
N GLU A 77 10.15 5.76 9.82
CA GLU A 77 9.25 6.43 10.77
C GLU A 77 8.63 7.66 10.11
N LEU A 78 7.31 7.74 10.11
CA LEU A 78 6.56 8.89 9.63
C LEU A 78 5.61 9.38 10.71
N GLN A 79 5.63 10.69 10.98
CA GLN A 79 4.82 11.29 12.03
C GLN A 79 4.32 12.70 11.66
N GLY A 80 3.03 12.95 11.89
CA GLY A 80 2.42 14.28 11.75
C GLY A 80 2.19 14.73 10.30
N TYR A 81 2.30 16.04 10.03
CA TYR A 81 2.00 16.59 8.71
C TYR A 81 3.01 16.13 7.65
N MET A 82 2.48 15.64 6.52
CA MET A 82 3.21 15.04 5.41
C MET A 82 2.76 15.61 4.06
N MET A 83 2.34 16.88 4.04
CA MET A 83 1.71 17.50 2.87
C MET A 83 2.68 17.50 1.68
N GLY A 84 2.29 16.84 0.59
CA GLY A 84 3.08 16.77 -0.64
C GLY A 84 4.37 15.97 -0.53
N THR A 85 4.53 15.18 0.53
CA THR A 85 5.69 14.30 0.71
C THR A 85 5.57 13.07 -0.18
N VAL A 86 6.66 12.73 -0.89
CA VAL A 86 6.70 11.65 -1.88
C VAL A 86 7.91 10.74 -1.64
N LEU A 87 7.65 9.44 -1.52
CA LEU A 87 8.66 8.40 -1.61
C LEU A 87 8.45 7.71 -2.97
N ASN A 88 9.42 7.83 -3.87
CA ASN A 88 9.30 7.33 -5.25
C ASN A 88 10.47 6.41 -5.62
N ARG A 89 10.19 5.21 -6.15
CA ARG A 89 11.24 4.20 -6.45
C ARG A 89 12.13 3.91 -5.25
N VAL A 90 11.52 3.83 -4.07
CA VAL A 90 12.22 3.44 -2.84
C VAL A 90 12.10 1.93 -2.67
N VAL A 91 13.22 1.25 -2.42
CA VAL A 91 13.24 -0.17 -2.07
C VAL A 91 13.48 -0.29 -0.56
N ILE A 92 12.53 -0.88 0.16
CA ILE A 92 12.68 -1.22 1.58
C ILE A 92 12.90 -2.73 1.65
N ASP A 93 14.13 -3.14 1.95
CA ASP A 93 14.58 -4.53 1.84
C ASP A 93 14.81 -5.19 3.20
N GLY A 94 14.59 -6.50 3.29
CA GLY A 94 14.82 -7.27 4.51
C GLY A 94 13.94 -6.87 5.70
N ILE A 95 12.65 -6.60 5.48
CA ILE A 95 11.71 -6.21 6.54
C ILE A 95 11.36 -7.43 7.40
N GLU A 96 11.84 -7.45 8.64
CA GLU A 96 11.57 -8.52 9.61
C GLU A 96 10.41 -8.19 10.58
N GLN A 97 10.15 -6.90 10.81
CA GLN A 97 9.10 -6.41 11.72
C GLN A 97 8.15 -5.43 11.01
N ILE A 98 8.53 -4.16 10.82
CA ILE A 98 7.69 -3.16 10.16
C ILE A 98 8.51 -2.42 9.09
N GLY A 99 7.97 -2.27 7.87
CA GLY A 99 8.63 -1.48 6.83
C GLY A 99 8.50 0.02 7.13
N VAL A 100 7.26 0.49 7.24
CA VAL A 100 6.91 1.89 7.54
C VAL A 100 5.98 1.94 8.75
N SER A 101 6.40 2.63 9.80
CA SER A 101 5.57 3.01 10.94
C SER A 101 5.05 4.43 10.73
N ALA A 102 3.78 4.57 10.36
CA ALA A 102 3.11 5.84 10.10
C ALA A 102 2.12 6.17 11.23
N LYS A 103 2.48 7.15 12.06
CA LYS A 103 1.75 7.53 13.28
C LYS A 103 1.11 8.90 13.10
N GLY A 104 -0.22 8.94 13.03
CA GLY A 104 -1.00 10.17 12.86
C GLY A 104 -0.54 11.01 11.66
N VAL A 105 -0.22 10.35 10.54
CA VAL A 105 0.32 11.03 9.35
C VAL A 105 -0.80 11.69 8.55
N GLN A 106 -0.60 12.95 8.17
CA GLN A 106 -1.64 13.75 7.53
C GLN A 106 -1.10 14.42 6.27
N GLY A 107 -1.58 13.99 5.11
CA GLY A 107 -1.49 14.78 3.89
C GLY A 107 -2.51 15.92 3.88
N LEU A 108 -2.59 16.62 2.76
CA LEU A 108 -3.64 17.59 2.47
C LEU A 108 -4.32 17.22 1.16
N SER A 109 -5.59 17.54 0.98
CA SER A 109 -6.28 17.36 -0.29
C SER A 109 -5.50 18.08 -1.41
N GLY A 110 -5.15 17.35 -2.48
CA GLY A 110 -4.28 17.83 -3.56
C GLY A 110 -2.77 17.79 -3.26
N GLN A 111 -2.37 17.51 -2.01
CA GLN A 111 -0.98 17.39 -1.54
C GLN A 111 -0.85 16.18 -0.58
N ARG A 112 -1.16 15.00 -1.10
CA ARG A 112 -1.20 13.75 -0.34
C ARG A 112 0.20 13.25 0.01
N LEU A 113 0.33 12.49 1.10
CA LEU A 113 1.49 11.63 1.32
C LEU A 113 1.45 10.51 0.27
N THR A 114 2.50 10.41 -0.55
CA THR A 114 2.51 9.51 -1.71
C THR A 114 3.66 8.51 -1.64
N PHE A 115 3.34 7.24 -1.81
CA PHE A 115 4.28 6.17 -2.10
C PHE A 115 4.04 5.72 -3.54
N GLU A 116 5.08 5.80 -4.37
CA GLU A 116 4.96 5.59 -5.81
C GLU A 116 6.11 4.72 -6.32
N ASP A 117 5.78 3.67 -7.07
CA ASP A 117 6.78 2.74 -7.64
C ASP A 117 7.75 2.16 -6.59
N CYS A 118 7.31 2.04 -5.33
CA CYS A 118 8.12 1.51 -4.22
C CYS A 118 8.05 -0.02 -4.14
N ARG A 119 9.09 -0.65 -3.58
CA ARG A 119 9.12 -2.09 -3.31
C ARG A 119 9.42 -2.36 -1.85
N PHE A 120 8.62 -3.24 -1.26
CA PHE A 120 8.72 -3.69 0.13
C PHE A 120 8.97 -5.19 0.12
N VAL A 121 10.13 -5.62 0.61
CA VAL A 121 10.52 -7.03 0.69
C VAL A 121 10.48 -7.47 2.14
N LEU A 122 9.46 -8.27 2.47
CA LEU A 122 9.24 -8.82 3.80
C LEU A 122 9.88 -10.20 3.89
N THR A 123 10.56 -10.49 4.99
CA THR A 123 11.36 -11.71 5.18
C THR A 123 10.90 -12.57 6.36
N SER A 124 9.82 -12.18 7.03
CA SER A 124 9.25 -12.88 8.18
C SER A 124 7.74 -12.95 8.07
N SER A 125 7.13 -14.07 8.44
CA SER A 125 5.67 -14.23 8.46
C SER A 125 4.97 -13.27 9.44
N SER A 126 5.69 -12.69 10.41
CA SER A 126 5.16 -11.65 11.30
C SER A 126 5.35 -10.22 10.77
N ALA A 127 6.15 -10.03 9.72
CA ALA A 127 6.49 -8.72 9.20
C ALA A 127 5.26 -8.01 8.61
N GLN A 128 5.26 -6.67 8.70
CA GLN A 128 4.23 -5.81 8.15
C GLN A 128 4.87 -4.75 7.24
N GLY A 129 4.28 -4.51 6.07
CA GLY A 129 4.82 -3.54 5.11
C GLY A 129 4.68 -2.11 5.63
N MET A 130 3.45 -1.67 5.88
CA MET A 130 3.12 -0.34 6.37
C MET A 130 2.07 -0.45 7.47
N VAL A 131 2.31 0.18 8.61
CA VAL A 131 1.39 0.25 9.75
C VAL A 131 0.96 1.70 9.93
N PHE A 132 -0.35 1.93 9.83
CA PHE A 132 -1.00 3.23 10.03
C PHE A 132 -1.76 3.21 11.35
N SER A 133 -1.33 4.04 12.29
CA SER A 133 -1.95 4.18 13.60
C SER A 133 -2.26 5.63 13.91
N THR A 134 -3.19 5.86 14.84
CA THR A 134 -3.46 7.18 15.39
C THR A 134 -2.34 7.55 16.35
N GLU A 135 -1.99 8.84 16.41
CA GLU A 135 -1.12 9.36 17.45
C GLU A 135 -1.74 10.59 18.10
N ALA A 136 -1.89 10.55 19.42
CA ALA A 136 -2.58 11.57 20.20
C ALA A 136 -3.97 11.91 19.59
N LEU A 137 -4.19 13.16 19.18
CA LEU A 137 -5.43 13.65 18.57
C LEU A 137 -5.36 13.74 17.04
N LYS A 138 -4.41 13.04 16.40
CA LYS A 138 -4.20 13.10 14.95
C LYS A 138 -4.56 11.78 14.28
N ASP A 139 -5.65 11.82 13.53
CA ASP A 139 -6.03 10.73 12.63
C ASP A 139 -5.12 10.68 11.40
N THR A 140 -4.95 9.50 10.85
CA THR A 140 -4.19 9.32 9.61
C THR A 140 -5.06 9.74 8.40
N SER A 141 -4.54 10.54 7.48
CA SER A 141 -5.34 10.98 6.33
C SER A 141 -4.57 11.35 5.07
N GLU A 142 -5.30 11.35 3.94
CA GLU A 142 -4.84 11.89 2.65
C GLU A 142 -3.57 11.19 2.13
N ILE A 143 -3.67 9.86 1.96
CA ILE A 143 -2.58 8.99 1.52
C ILE A 143 -2.84 8.44 0.12
N THR A 144 -1.80 8.31 -0.69
CA THR A 144 -1.78 7.55 -1.93
C THR A 144 -0.67 6.52 -1.91
N ILE A 145 -1.01 5.26 -2.17
CA ILE A 145 -0.08 4.15 -2.35
C ILE A 145 -0.34 3.61 -3.74
N GLN A 146 0.60 3.85 -4.65
CA GLN A 146 0.41 3.52 -6.06
C GLN A 146 1.60 2.84 -6.72
N ARG A 147 1.31 1.83 -7.54
CA ARG A 147 2.33 1.06 -8.28
C ARG A 147 3.41 0.45 -7.38
N CYS A 148 3.09 0.22 -6.11
CA CYS A 148 3.99 -0.41 -5.16
C CYS A 148 3.92 -1.94 -5.25
N ARG A 149 4.98 -2.61 -4.78
CA ARG A 149 5.07 -4.06 -4.67
C ARG A 149 5.34 -4.44 -3.22
N PHE A 150 4.49 -5.29 -2.66
CA PHE A 150 4.68 -5.86 -1.32
C PHE A 150 4.87 -7.37 -1.47
N ILE A 151 6.07 -7.84 -1.14
CA ILE A 151 6.53 -9.19 -1.48
C ILE A 151 6.88 -9.90 -0.19
N GLY A 152 6.19 -11.00 0.08
CA GLY A 152 6.34 -11.78 1.29
C GLY A 152 7.49 -12.80 1.27
N PRO A 153 7.58 -13.63 2.33
CA PRO A 153 6.53 -13.87 3.33
C PRO A 153 6.28 -12.68 4.27
N GLY A 154 5.02 -12.44 4.62
CA GLY A 154 4.62 -11.34 5.51
C GLY A 154 3.20 -11.48 6.07
N LYS A 155 2.95 -10.86 7.23
CA LYS A 155 1.63 -10.85 7.88
C LYS A 155 0.66 -9.96 7.10
N ALA A 156 1.06 -8.73 6.81
CA ALA A 156 0.24 -7.74 6.15
C ALA A 156 1.07 -6.77 5.31
N ALA A 157 0.64 -6.41 4.11
CA ALA A 157 1.27 -5.30 3.40
C ALA A 157 0.86 -3.95 3.99
N LEU A 158 -0.44 -3.76 4.20
CA LEU A 158 -1.01 -2.54 4.78
C LEU A 158 -1.82 -2.89 6.02
N SER A 159 -1.51 -2.26 7.15
CA SER A 159 -2.24 -2.42 8.41
C SER A 159 -2.80 -1.08 8.87
N PHE A 160 -4.13 -0.97 8.92
CA PHE A 160 -4.86 0.20 9.41
C PHE A 160 -5.37 -0.09 10.82
N GLU A 161 -4.59 0.33 11.82
CA GLU A 161 -4.83 0.04 13.23
C GLU A 161 -5.56 1.19 13.96
N GLY A 162 -5.47 2.42 13.43
CA GLY A 162 -6.11 3.61 13.97
C GLY A 162 -7.17 4.22 13.05
N ALA A 163 -7.73 5.34 13.50
CA ALA A 163 -8.62 6.17 12.69
C ALA A 163 -7.87 6.67 11.45
N THR A 164 -8.44 6.40 10.28
CA THR A 164 -7.80 6.61 8.99
C THR A 164 -8.81 7.04 7.94
N GLN A 165 -8.52 8.05 7.14
CA GLN A 165 -9.43 8.52 6.10
C GLN A 165 -8.74 8.90 4.79
N SER A 166 -9.49 8.86 3.68
CA SER A 166 -9.00 9.28 2.37
C SER A 166 -7.70 8.55 1.98
N VAL A 167 -7.79 7.23 1.75
CA VAL A 167 -6.65 6.41 1.32
C VAL A 167 -6.92 5.83 -0.06
N LEU A 168 -6.03 6.15 -1.00
CA LEU A 168 -6.05 5.56 -2.34
C LEU A 168 -4.97 4.47 -2.45
N VAL A 169 -5.40 3.25 -2.71
CA VAL A 169 -4.53 2.08 -2.93
C VAL A 169 -4.75 1.62 -4.37
N ARG A 170 -3.85 2.00 -5.28
CA ARG A 170 -4.03 1.71 -6.72
C ARG A 170 -2.85 1.06 -7.41
N GLU A 171 -3.12 0.17 -8.36
CA GLU A 171 -2.08 -0.43 -9.22
C GLU A 171 -0.99 -1.17 -8.43
N ASN A 172 -1.28 -1.64 -7.22
CA ASN A 172 -0.29 -2.31 -6.36
C ASN A 172 -0.32 -3.82 -6.52
N ILE A 173 0.82 -4.45 -6.27
CA ILE A 173 0.98 -5.90 -6.21
C ILE A 173 1.18 -6.32 -4.75
N PHE A 174 0.38 -7.29 -4.31
CA PHE A 174 0.47 -7.95 -3.03
C PHE A 174 0.78 -9.43 -3.29
N GLU A 175 1.96 -9.91 -2.91
CA GLU A 175 2.36 -11.30 -3.14
C GLU A 175 2.81 -12.03 -1.86
N GLN A 176 2.29 -13.25 -1.66
CA GLN A 176 2.73 -14.17 -0.59
C GLN A 176 2.57 -13.61 0.82
N LEU A 177 1.37 -13.07 1.11
CA LEU A 177 1.05 -12.45 2.39
C LEU A 177 -0.12 -13.17 3.07
N SER A 178 -0.13 -13.22 4.39
CA SER A 178 -1.34 -13.67 5.11
C SER A 178 -2.50 -12.69 4.89
N THR A 179 -2.24 -11.39 4.73
CA THR A 179 -3.27 -10.41 4.33
C THR A 179 -2.67 -9.32 3.43
N GLY A 180 -3.34 -8.94 2.35
CA GLY A 180 -2.92 -7.76 1.57
C GLY A 180 -3.12 -6.48 2.39
N ALA A 181 -4.38 -6.13 2.70
CA ALA A 181 -4.72 -5.00 3.56
C ALA A 181 -5.56 -5.43 4.76
N SER A 182 -5.17 -5.03 5.97
CA SER A 182 -5.83 -5.40 7.22
C SER A 182 -6.39 -4.17 7.93
N PHE A 183 -7.66 -4.23 8.28
CA PHE A 183 -8.36 -3.27 9.14
C PHE A 183 -8.53 -3.92 10.52
N SER A 184 -7.83 -3.40 11.53
CA SER A 184 -7.79 -3.97 12.88
C SER A 184 -8.05 -2.95 13.99
N GLY A 185 -8.34 -1.70 13.63
CA GLY A 185 -8.85 -0.74 14.58
C GLY A 185 -10.22 -1.18 15.11
N LYS A 186 -10.46 -1.00 16.40
CA LYS A 186 -11.76 -1.26 17.03
C LYS A 186 -12.39 0.08 17.37
N ASP A 187 -13.66 0.26 17.00
CA ASP A 187 -14.43 1.47 17.30
C ASP A 187 -13.75 2.78 16.82
N VAL A 188 -13.00 2.71 15.71
CA VAL A 188 -12.33 3.85 15.06
C VAL A 188 -12.95 4.13 13.69
N VAL A 189 -12.88 5.40 13.28
CA VAL A 189 -13.36 5.84 11.96
C VAL A 189 -12.37 5.43 10.88
N GLN A 190 -12.83 4.62 9.92
CA GLN A 190 -12.05 4.18 8.78
C GLN A 190 -12.85 4.44 7.49
N SER A 191 -12.61 5.58 6.85
CA SER A 191 -13.45 6.11 5.76
C SER A 191 -12.70 6.42 4.47
N GLY A 192 -13.36 6.32 3.32
CA GLY A 192 -12.80 6.84 2.06
C GLY A 192 -11.60 6.05 1.56
N PHE A 193 -11.70 4.72 1.60
CA PHE A 193 -10.69 3.81 1.08
C PHE A 193 -11.05 3.37 -0.33
N HIS A 194 -10.10 3.48 -1.26
CA HIS A 194 -10.29 3.09 -2.64
C HIS A 194 -9.21 2.10 -3.06
N PHE A 195 -9.61 0.84 -3.26
CA PHE A 195 -8.74 -0.22 -3.78
C PHE A 195 -9.01 -0.39 -5.27
N LEU A 196 -8.16 0.18 -6.12
CA LEU A 196 -8.35 0.23 -7.56
C LEU A 196 -7.23 -0.50 -8.30
N ASN A 197 -7.55 -1.42 -9.20
CA ASN A 197 -6.55 -2.05 -10.07
C ASN A 197 -5.42 -2.72 -9.28
N ASN A 198 -5.67 -3.38 -8.16
CA ASN A 198 -4.61 -4.09 -7.44
C ASN A 198 -4.57 -5.57 -7.84
N THR A 199 -3.40 -6.21 -7.76
CA THR A 199 -3.24 -7.66 -7.90
C THR A 199 -2.89 -8.26 -6.54
N PHE A 200 -3.73 -9.15 -6.03
CA PHE A 200 -3.47 -9.97 -4.84
C PHE A 200 -3.17 -11.39 -5.29
N HIS A 201 -1.90 -11.79 -5.24
CA HIS A 201 -1.40 -13.06 -5.74
C HIS A 201 -0.86 -13.91 -4.60
N LYS A 202 -1.36 -15.14 -4.42
CA LYS A 202 -0.92 -16.03 -3.33
C LYS A 202 -1.06 -15.41 -1.94
N CYS A 203 -2.12 -14.64 -1.72
CA CYS A 203 -2.48 -14.17 -0.38
C CYS A 203 -3.42 -15.16 0.30
N GLU A 204 -3.35 -15.28 1.63
CA GLU A 204 -4.40 -15.99 2.38
C GLU A 204 -5.69 -15.17 2.43
N THR A 205 -5.59 -13.85 2.54
CA THR A 205 -6.73 -12.94 2.45
C THR A 205 -6.32 -11.71 1.65
N GLY A 206 -7.14 -11.27 0.69
CA GLY A 206 -6.87 -10.03 -0.03
C GLY A 206 -6.98 -8.82 0.91
N ILE A 207 -8.18 -8.57 1.43
CA ILE A 207 -8.50 -7.48 2.34
C ILE A 207 -9.30 -8.01 3.52
N GLY A 208 -8.90 -7.72 4.76
CA GLY A 208 -9.51 -8.31 5.94
C GLY A 208 -9.94 -7.29 6.99
N PHE A 209 -11.19 -7.38 7.44
CA PHE A 209 -11.74 -6.63 8.57
C PHE A 209 -11.69 -7.49 9.84
N ARG A 210 -10.59 -7.40 10.59
CA ARG A 210 -10.28 -8.33 11.71
C ARG A 210 -11.28 -8.25 12.86
N ASN A 211 -11.85 -7.07 13.11
CA ASN A 211 -12.85 -6.84 14.16
C ASN A 211 -14.28 -6.75 13.63
N GLY A 212 -14.51 -7.23 12.40
CA GLY A 212 -15.79 -7.03 11.73
C GLY A 212 -15.90 -5.65 11.08
N ILE A 213 -16.83 -5.54 10.12
CA ILE A 213 -17.20 -4.24 9.55
C ILE A 213 -18.18 -3.56 10.51
N SER A 214 -17.75 -2.47 11.13
CA SER A 214 -18.58 -1.58 11.95
C SER A 214 -19.22 -0.44 11.14
N PRO A 215 -20.21 0.28 11.69
CA PRO A 215 -20.78 1.50 11.09
C PRO A 215 -19.77 2.65 10.88
N TYR A 216 -18.58 2.56 11.48
CA TYR A 216 -17.50 3.53 11.31
C TYR A 216 -16.64 3.26 10.07
N HIS A 217 -16.93 2.16 9.35
CA HIS A 217 -16.44 1.93 8.00
C HIS A 217 -17.43 2.46 6.98
N GLU A 218 -17.04 3.49 6.26
CA GLU A 218 -17.86 4.09 5.21
C GLU A 218 -17.00 4.43 4.00
N LYS A 219 -17.63 4.53 2.83
CA LYS A 219 -16.97 4.99 1.61
C LYS A 219 -15.75 4.11 1.24
N ILE A 220 -15.83 2.80 1.48
CA ILE A 220 -14.81 1.84 1.07
C ILE A 220 -15.23 1.18 -0.24
N SER A 221 -14.34 1.18 -1.23
CA SER A 221 -14.62 0.69 -2.58
C SER A 221 -13.52 -0.22 -3.10
N PHE A 222 -13.94 -1.18 -3.93
CA PHE A 222 -13.08 -2.19 -4.56
C PHE A 222 -13.43 -2.25 -6.03
N SER A 223 -12.54 -1.81 -6.91
CA SER A 223 -12.81 -1.81 -8.34
C SER A 223 -11.61 -2.33 -9.12
N GLN A 224 -11.88 -3.15 -10.14
CA GLN A 224 -10.86 -3.64 -11.06
C GLN A 224 -9.72 -4.42 -10.39
N ASN A 225 -9.94 -5.00 -9.21
CA ASN A 225 -8.91 -5.79 -8.53
C ASN A 225 -8.87 -7.21 -9.08
N LEU A 226 -7.66 -7.78 -9.13
CA LEU A 226 -7.38 -9.14 -9.53
C LEU A 226 -6.95 -9.95 -8.31
N PHE A 227 -7.65 -11.02 -8.01
CA PHE A 227 -7.32 -11.97 -6.96
C PHE A 227 -6.96 -13.29 -7.62
N THR A 228 -5.83 -13.89 -7.25
CA THR A 228 -5.36 -15.09 -7.94
C THR A 228 -4.47 -15.94 -7.06
N GLU A 229 -4.62 -17.25 -7.18
CA GLU A 229 -3.98 -18.25 -6.34
C GLU A 229 -4.19 -17.96 -4.84
N GLN A 230 -5.32 -17.35 -4.47
CA GLN A 230 -5.63 -17.07 -3.07
C GLN A 230 -6.01 -18.37 -2.34
N SER A 231 -5.53 -18.53 -1.11
CA SER A 231 -5.91 -19.67 -0.26
C SER A 231 -7.13 -19.38 0.62
N GLY A 232 -7.64 -18.16 0.60
CA GLY A 232 -8.79 -17.71 1.37
C GLY A 232 -9.44 -16.47 0.75
N PRO A 233 -10.20 -15.69 1.53
CA PRO A 233 -11.14 -14.69 1.02
C PRO A 233 -10.50 -13.47 0.35
N GLU A 234 -11.10 -13.00 -0.74
CA GLU A 234 -10.70 -11.76 -1.41
C GLU A 234 -10.96 -10.55 -0.51
N VAL A 235 -12.14 -10.53 0.10
CA VAL A 235 -12.50 -9.58 1.16
C VAL A 235 -13.20 -10.32 2.30
N SER A 236 -12.53 -10.43 3.45
CA SER A 236 -13.13 -11.00 4.67
C SER A 236 -13.81 -9.90 5.49
N LYS A 237 -15.11 -10.04 5.77
CA LYS A 237 -15.86 -9.08 6.59
C LYS A 237 -15.71 -9.30 8.09
N GLY A 238 -15.01 -10.35 8.51
CA GLY A 238 -14.94 -10.77 9.91
C GLY A 238 -16.31 -11.20 10.44
N SER A 239 -16.64 -10.80 11.67
CA SER A 239 -17.96 -11.04 12.26
C SER A 239 -18.96 -9.95 11.88
N GLY A 240 -20.20 -10.35 11.53
CA GLY A 240 -21.32 -9.44 11.31
C GLY A 240 -21.94 -9.55 9.91
N GLU A 241 -23.21 -9.14 9.79
CA GLU A 241 -23.90 -9.02 8.51
C GLU A 241 -23.71 -7.60 7.95
N VAL A 242 -22.80 -7.46 6.99
CA VAL A 242 -22.63 -6.22 6.25
C VAL A 242 -22.79 -6.47 4.76
N ASP A 243 -23.61 -5.64 4.14
CA ASP A 243 -23.82 -5.57 2.70
C ASP A 243 -22.80 -4.60 2.09
N VAL A 244 -22.21 -4.99 0.96
CA VAL A 244 -21.30 -4.16 0.18
C VAL A 244 -21.92 -2.79 -0.12
N ALA A 245 -23.23 -2.71 -0.35
CA ALA A 245 -23.93 -1.46 -0.65
C ALA A 245 -23.84 -0.44 0.50
N LYS A 246 -23.79 -0.91 1.76
CA LYS A 246 -23.63 -0.04 2.94
C LYS A 246 -22.20 0.47 3.06
N LEU A 247 -21.23 -0.36 2.68
CA LEU A 247 -19.81 -0.05 2.74
C LEU A 247 -19.39 0.90 1.59
N SER A 248 -19.96 0.68 0.40
CA SER A 248 -19.53 1.27 -0.86
C SER A 248 -20.41 2.41 -1.37
N SER A 249 -21.04 3.19 -0.48
CA SER A 249 -21.70 4.45 -0.87
C SER A 249 -20.73 5.48 -1.50
N ALA A 250 -19.44 5.14 -1.57
CA ALA A 250 -18.39 5.88 -2.25
C ALA A 250 -18.39 5.72 -3.77
N MET A 251 -17.91 6.78 -4.42
CA MET A 251 -17.30 6.70 -5.74
C MET A 251 -15.81 6.35 -5.59
N PRO A 252 -15.25 5.44 -6.40
CA PRO A 252 -15.92 4.73 -7.50
C PRO A 252 -16.74 3.50 -7.04
N PRO A 253 -17.67 3.01 -7.88
CA PRO A 253 -18.50 1.85 -7.56
C PRO A 253 -17.69 0.55 -7.46
N VAL A 254 -18.19 -0.39 -6.67
CA VAL A 254 -17.64 -1.76 -6.60
C VAL A 254 -17.99 -2.50 -7.88
N ARG A 255 -16.99 -2.80 -8.73
CA ARG A 255 -17.19 -3.52 -9.99
C ARG A 255 -15.89 -4.04 -10.60
N TYR A 256 -16.01 -4.96 -11.56
CA TYR A 256 -14.88 -5.52 -12.32
C TYR A 256 -13.81 -6.19 -11.44
N ASN A 257 -14.17 -6.70 -10.26
CA ASN A 257 -13.26 -7.51 -9.45
C ASN A 257 -13.29 -8.95 -9.96
N TRP A 258 -12.13 -9.56 -10.17
CA TRP A 258 -12.02 -10.91 -10.74
C TRP A 258 -11.19 -11.82 -9.83
N THR A 259 -11.61 -13.07 -9.69
CA THR A 259 -10.90 -14.11 -8.94
C THR A 259 -10.92 -15.46 -9.66
N ASP A 260 -9.90 -16.29 -9.41
CA ASP A 260 -9.81 -17.68 -9.85
C ASP A 260 -10.50 -18.65 -8.89
N ARG A 261 -10.88 -18.20 -7.70
CA ARG A 261 -11.74 -18.97 -6.80
C ARG A 261 -13.16 -19.06 -7.34
N SER A 262 -13.74 -20.26 -7.35
CA SER A 262 -15.08 -20.52 -7.90
C SER A 262 -16.23 -20.18 -6.96
N GLY A 263 -15.97 -19.77 -5.72
CA GLY A 263 -17.00 -19.46 -4.73
C GLY A 263 -16.44 -18.89 -3.43
N GLY A 264 -17.33 -18.36 -2.60
CA GLY A 264 -17.00 -17.72 -1.33
C GLY A 264 -17.63 -18.40 -0.10
N GLY A 265 -17.02 -18.18 1.06
CA GLY A 265 -17.52 -18.55 2.38
C GLY A 265 -18.52 -17.55 2.98
N SER A 266 -19.12 -17.92 4.12
CA SER A 266 -20.11 -17.09 4.83
C SER A 266 -19.52 -15.81 5.43
N ASP A 267 -18.21 -15.79 5.68
CA ASP A 267 -17.42 -14.67 6.22
C ASP A 267 -16.85 -13.75 5.13
N GLU A 268 -17.22 -13.98 3.87
CA GLU A 268 -16.77 -13.20 2.73
C GLU A 268 -17.75 -12.06 2.40
N LEU A 269 -17.21 -10.96 1.88
CA LEU A 269 -17.96 -9.86 1.32
C LEU A 269 -18.03 -10.03 -0.21
N ASP A 270 -19.25 -10.09 -0.76
CA ASP A 270 -19.43 -10.22 -2.21
C ASP A 270 -19.14 -8.89 -2.93
N ILE A 271 -17.93 -8.80 -3.51
CA ILE A 271 -17.49 -7.67 -4.35
C ILE A 271 -17.59 -7.98 -5.86
N PHE A 272 -18.27 -9.06 -6.23
CA PHE A 272 -18.35 -9.59 -7.60
C PHE A 272 -19.72 -9.39 -8.27
N SER A 273 -20.73 -8.99 -7.49
CA SER A 273 -22.12 -8.82 -7.94
C SER A 273 -22.32 -7.84 -9.11
N SER A 274 -21.39 -6.92 -9.35
CA SER A 274 -21.45 -5.95 -10.47
C SER A 274 -20.25 -6.11 -11.41
N ASP A 275 -20.50 -6.68 -12.59
CA ASP A 275 -19.50 -6.96 -13.63
C ASP A 275 -18.24 -7.72 -13.15
N GLY A 276 -18.31 -8.39 -11.99
CA GLY A 276 -17.24 -9.20 -11.45
C GLY A 276 -17.23 -10.60 -12.03
N ARG A 277 -16.16 -11.34 -11.76
CA ARG A 277 -16.01 -12.73 -12.21
C ARG A 277 -15.42 -13.62 -11.12
N LEU A 278 -16.08 -14.73 -10.86
CA LEU A 278 -15.58 -15.84 -10.06
C LEU A 278 -15.11 -16.98 -10.97
N GLY A 279 -14.21 -17.82 -10.49
CA GLY A 279 -13.78 -19.05 -11.16
C GLY A 279 -13.12 -18.82 -12.51
N MET A 280 -12.36 -17.72 -12.66
CA MET A 280 -11.59 -17.48 -13.89
C MET A 280 -10.53 -18.59 -14.07
N PRO A 281 -10.13 -18.91 -15.32
CA PRO A 281 -9.08 -19.89 -15.54
C PRO A 281 -7.78 -19.46 -14.85
N LYS A 282 -6.95 -20.45 -14.48
CA LYS A 282 -5.63 -20.19 -13.92
C LYS A 282 -4.84 -19.24 -14.83
N LEU A 283 -4.34 -18.16 -14.25
CA LEU A 283 -3.59 -17.14 -14.98
C LEU A 283 -2.14 -17.54 -15.20
N THR A 284 -1.59 -17.06 -16.31
CA THR A 284 -0.15 -17.01 -16.56
C THR A 284 0.30 -15.56 -16.56
N PHE A 285 1.54 -15.35 -16.09
CA PHE A 285 2.15 -14.02 -16.01
C PHE A 285 3.34 -13.93 -16.96
N VAL A 286 3.59 -12.72 -17.49
CA VAL A 286 4.77 -12.44 -18.32
C VAL A 286 6.06 -12.68 -17.55
N SER A 287 6.10 -12.29 -16.28
CA SER A 287 7.24 -12.52 -15.39
C SER A 287 6.79 -12.75 -13.95
N ALA A 288 7.49 -13.64 -13.25
CA ALA A 288 7.41 -13.83 -11.80
C ALA A 288 8.66 -13.30 -11.08
N ASP A 289 9.56 -12.61 -11.78
CA ASP A 289 10.73 -11.94 -11.19
C ASP A 289 10.31 -10.58 -10.57
N PRO A 290 10.44 -10.41 -9.24
CA PRO A 290 10.16 -9.16 -8.52
C PRO A 290 10.85 -7.90 -9.03
N GLU A 291 11.99 -8.05 -9.72
CA GLU A 291 12.75 -6.94 -10.30
C GLU A 291 12.21 -6.53 -11.69
N SER A 292 11.46 -7.40 -12.35
CA SER A 292 10.98 -7.17 -13.71
C SER A 292 9.97 -6.01 -13.78
N PRO A 293 10.00 -5.15 -14.82
CA PRO A 293 8.93 -4.17 -15.06
C PRO A 293 7.57 -4.83 -15.31
N ASP A 294 7.56 -6.03 -15.90
CA ASP A 294 6.37 -6.84 -16.22
C ASP A 294 6.03 -7.88 -15.12
N TYR A 295 6.59 -7.73 -13.92
CA TYR A 295 6.29 -8.58 -12.78
C TYR A 295 4.78 -8.68 -12.52
N LEU A 296 4.27 -9.91 -12.49
CA LEU A 296 2.86 -10.27 -12.38
C LEU A 296 1.92 -9.53 -13.35
N LYS A 297 2.42 -9.17 -14.54
CA LYS A 297 1.58 -8.74 -15.65
C LYS A 297 0.83 -9.94 -16.22
N PRO A 298 -0.51 -9.99 -16.12
CA PRO A 298 -1.28 -11.13 -16.59
C PRO A 298 -1.26 -11.21 -18.12
N GLN A 299 -1.27 -12.42 -18.68
CA GLN A 299 -1.33 -12.62 -20.14
C GLN A 299 -2.76 -12.73 -20.69
N LEU A 300 -3.76 -12.90 -19.82
CA LEU A 300 -5.15 -13.09 -20.21
C LEU A 300 -5.75 -11.78 -20.75
N GLN A 301 -5.89 -11.69 -22.07
CA GLN A 301 -6.39 -10.49 -22.76
C GLN A 301 -7.81 -10.08 -22.36
N GLU A 302 -8.63 -11.02 -21.88
CA GLU A 302 -9.99 -10.74 -21.40
C GLU A 302 -10.01 -9.71 -20.25
N LEU A 303 -8.97 -9.67 -19.41
CA LEU A 303 -8.83 -8.70 -18.32
C LEU A 303 -8.76 -7.25 -18.80
N LYS A 304 -8.39 -7.02 -20.06
CA LYS A 304 -8.38 -5.71 -20.71
C LYS A 304 -9.72 -5.39 -21.37
N SER A 305 -10.30 -6.34 -22.10
CA SER A 305 -11.57 -6.11 -22.80
C SER A 305 -12.81 -6.14 -21.91
N ALA A 306 -12.70 -6.68 -20.69
CA ALA A 306 -13.81 -6.77 -19.74
C ALA A 306 -14.29 -5.40 -19.24
N VAL A 307 -13.38 -4.43 -19.12
CA VAL A 307 -13.70 -3.10 -18.62
C VAL A 307 -14.26 -2.23 -19.74
N LYS A 308 -15.59 -2.09 -19.75
CA LYS A 308 -16.29 -1.21 -20.70
C LYS A 308 -16.28 0.25 -20.26
N GLU A 309 -16.32 0.47 -18.95
CA GLU A 309 -16.33 1.80 -18.34
C GLU A 309 -15.13 1.95 -17.40
N PRO A 310 -14.16 2.82 -17.74
CA PRO A 310 -12.98 3.03 -16.92
C PRO A 310 -13.33 3.44 -15.49
N VAL A 311 -12.57 2.94 -14.52
CA VAL A 311 -12.64 3.35 -13.11
C VAL A 311 -11.31 3.99 -12.76
N GLY A 312 -11.33 5.18 -12.14
CA GLY A 312 -10.08 5.90 -11.84
C GLY A 312 -9.23 6.25 -13.07
N GLY A 313 -9.84 6.25 -14.27
CA GLY A 313 -9.16 6.48 -15.55
C GLY A 313 -8.50 5.24 -16.17
N LEU A 314 -8.64 4.05 -15.57
CA LEU A 314 -8.03 2.80 -16.04
C LEU A 314 -9.07 1.84 -16.61
N ASN A 315 -8.69 1.12 -17.67
CA ASN A 315 -9.57 0.25 -18.45
C ASN A 315 -9.10 -1.22 -18.49
N PHE A 316 -8.48 -1.70 -17.41
CA PHE A 316 -8.03 -3.08 -17.27
C PHE A 316 -8.20 -3.54 -15.83
N ILE A 317 -8.10 -4.85 -15.59
CA ILE A 317 -8.19 -5.46 -14.26
C ILE A 317 -6.79 -5.87 -13.76
N GLY A 318 -6.51 -5.63 -12.48
CA GLY A 318 -5.22 -5.90 -11.84
C GLY A 318 -4.21 -4.75 -11.95
N ALA A 319 -3.03 -4.95 -11.34
CA ALA A 319 -1.97 -3.95 -11.19
C ALA A 319 -1.28 -3.51 -12.48
N ARG A 320 -1.35 -4.35 -13.51
CA ARG A 320 -0.70 -4.14 -14.80
C ARG A 320 -1.66 -4.52 -15.92
N SER A 321 -1.69 -3.72 -16.97
CA SER A 321 -2.48 -4.02 -18.16
C SER A 321 -1.95 -5.29 -18.85
N PRO A 322 -2.82 -6.23 -19.25
CA PRO A 322 -2.45 -7.39 -20.07
C PRO A 322 -1.87 -7.03 -21.45
#